data_AF-A0A2G1YVT8-F1
#
_entry.id   AF-A0A2G1YVT8-F1
#
_cell.length_a   1.000
_cell.length_b   1.000
_cell.length_c   1.000
_cell.angle_alpha   90.00
_cell.angle_beta   90.00
_cell.angle_gamma   90.00
#
_symmetry.space_group_name_H-M   'P 1'
#
loop_
_entity.id
_entity.type
_entity.pdbx_description
1 polymer ?
#
loop_
_entity_poly.entity_id
_entity_poly.type
_entity_poly.pdbx_seq_one_letter_code
_entity_poly.pdbx_strand_id
1 'polypeptide(L)'
;MNFNLRLITSVVVFAALLSGCASMKLPDMDFIKFPEFKEEAENIPDYPNVADAAEKPKNLRSGAAWDLAADVMIENRDGFMAPELVDPKSDAEIMREMQDLGNQADAYKKDDPQ
;
A
#
# COMPACT_ATOMS: atom_id res chain seq x y z
N MET A 1 14.91 31.06 64.77
CA MET A 1 13.93 29.97 64.93
C MET A 1 12.79 30.04 63.90
N ASN A 2 13.04 30.52 62.66
CA ASN A 2 11.96 30.80 61.69
C ASN A 2 11.97 29.87 60.46
N PHE A 3 13.01 29.05 60.30
CA PHE A 3 13.15 28.16 59.14
C PHE A 3 12.29 26.90 59.28
N ASN A 4 12.30 26.28 60.46
CA ASN A 4 11.51 25.08 60.75
C ASN A 4 9.99 25.35 60.72
N LEU A 5 9.56 26.53 61.19
CA LEU A 5 8.14 26.90 61.17
C LEU A 5 7.61 27.09 59.74
N ARG A 6 8.41 27.68 58.85
CA ARG A 6 8.05 27.87 57.42
C ARG A 6 7.97 26.54 56.68
N LEU A 7 8.88 25.61 56.97
CA LEU A 7 8.90 24.29 56.35
C LEU A 7 7.70 23.45 56.79
N ILE A 8 7.33 23.50 58.07
CA ILE A 8 6.15 22.81 58.60
C ILE A 8 4.86 23.38 57.99
N THR A 9 4.71 24.70 57.91
CA THR A 9 3.53 25.30 57.27
C THR A 9 3.39 24.92 55.80
N SER A 10 4.51 24.80 55.07
CA SER A 10 4.46 24.45 53.65
C SER A 10 4.04 23.00 53.43
N VAL A 11 4.47 22.07 54.30
CA VAL A 11 4.09 20.64 54.22
C VAL A 11 2.61 20.45 54.54
N VAL A 12 2.08 21.15 55.55
CA VAL A 12 0.66 21.04 55.95
C VAL A 12 -0.27 21.57 54.84
N VAL A 13 0.09 22.69 54.20
CA VAL A 13 -0.70 23.25 53.09
C VAL A 13 -0.68 22.32 51.87
N PHE A 14 0.45 21.70 51.56
CA PHE A 14 0.56 20.77 50.43
C PHE A 14 -0.25 19.49 50.65
N ALA A 15 -0.24 18.94 51.87
CA ALA A 15 -1.02 17.77 52.22
C ALA A 15 -2.55 18.02 52.15
N ALA A 16 -3.00 19.22 52.49
CA ALA A 16 -4.40 19.62 52.37
C ALA A 16 -4.88 19.75 50.92
N LEU A 17 -4.00 20.12 49.98
CA LEU A 17 -4.32 20.19 48.56
C LEU A 17 -4.43 18.79 47.91
N LEU A 18 -3.66 17.82 48.39
CA LEU A 18 -3.68 16.42 47.92
C LEU A 18 -4.90 15.62 48.40
N SER A 19 -5.60 16.07 49.45
CA SER A 19 -6.80 15.40 49.97
C SER A 19 -8.08 15.72 49.18
N GLY A 20 -8.01 16.63 48.20
CA GLY A 20 -9.14 17.03 47.35
C GLY A 20 -9.44 16.10 46.18
N CYS A 21 -8.57 15.12 45.86
CA CYS A 21 -8.83 14.10 44.84
C CYS A 21 -9.59 12.90 45.43
N ALA A 22 -10.69 13.17 46.13
CA ALA A 22 -11.59 12.12 46.60
C ALA A 22 -12.39 11.58 45.40
N SER A 23 -12.24 10.28 45.16
CA SER A 23 -12.96 9.47 44.17
C SER A 23 -14.43 9.88 44.02
N MET A 24 -14.81 10.33 42.82
CA MET A 24 -16.19 10.60 42.46
C MET A 24 -16.90 9.26 42.23
N LYS A 25 -17.90 8.96 43.07
CA LYS A 25 -18.69 7.73 42.95
C LYS A 25 -19.68 7.89 41.80
N LEU A 26 -19.37 7.28 40.66
CA LEU A 26 -20.25 7.25 39.49
C LEU A 26 -21.55 6.50 39.84
N PRO A 27 -22.72 6.97 39.39
CA PRO A 27 -23.98 6.24 39.57
C PRO A 27 -24.01 4.98 38.69
N ASP A 28 -24.64 3.90 39.19
CA ASP A 28 -24.80 2.64 38.47
C ASP A 28 -25.65 2.87 37.20
N MET A 29 -24.99 2.79 36.04
CA MET A 29 -25.61 2.94 34.72
C MET A 29 -26.24 1.62 34.28
N ASP A 30 -27.32 1.20 34.95
CA ASP A 30 -28.06 -0.04 34.62
C ASP A 30 -28.92 0.05 33.33
N PHE A 31 -28.73 1.10 32.52
CA PHE A 31 -29.53 1.33 31.30
C PHE A 31 -28.97 0.68 30.02
N ILE A 32 -27.79 0.06 30.08
CA ILE A 32 -27.23 -0.63 28.91
C ILE A 32 -27.89 -2.01 28.82
N LYS A 33 -29.10 -2.05 28.25
CA LYS A 33 -29.64 -3.30 27.69
C LYS A 33 -28.58 -3.84 26.75
N PHE A 34 -28.05 -5.03 27.06
CA PHE A 34 -27.04 -5.68 26.23
C PHE A 34 -27.51 -5.69 24.77
N PRO A 35 -26.65 -5.31 23.81
CA PRO A 35 -27.04 -5.26 22.40
C PRO A 35 -27.51 -6.64 21.92
N GLU A 36 -28.46 -6.65 20.97
CA GLU A 36 -29.03 -7.88 20.36
C GLU A 36 -27.97 -8.81 19.75
N PHE A 37 -26.75 -8.31 19.56
CA PHE A 37 -25.58 -9.03 19.08
C PHE A 37 -24.75 -9.66 20.21
N LYS A 38 -25.21 -9.69 21.47
CA LYS A 38 -24.45 -10.30 22.57
C LYS A 38 -24.15 -11.76 22.30
N GLU A 39 -25.14 -12.49 21.79
CA GLU A 39 -24.97 -13.91 21.44
C GLU A 39 -23.99 -14.08 20.28
N GLU A 40 -24.03 -13.18 19.28
CA GLU A 40 -23.07 -13.19 18.17
C GLU A 40 -21.67 -12.79 18.62
N ALA A 41 -21.54 -11.85 19.57
CA ALA A 41 -20.30 -11.40 20.18
C ALA A 41 -19.66 -12.47 21.09
N GLU A 42 -20.48 -13.24 21.81
CA GLU A 42 -20.04 -14.37 22.63
C GLU A 42 -19.68 -15.59 21.78
N ASN A 43 -20.25 -15.72 20.58
CA ASN A 43 -19.98 -16.80 19.63
C ASN A 43 -18.98 -16.41 18.52
N ILE A 44 -18.29 -15.27 18.62
CA ILE A 44 -17.17 -14.97 17.72
C ILE A 44 -16.07 -15.98 18.06
N PRO A 45 -15.62 -16.81 17.09
CA PRO A 45 -14.49 -17.69 17.33
C PRO A 45 -13.29 -16.86 17.79
N ASP A 46 -12.54 -17.38 18.75
CA ASP A 46 -11.31 -16.74 19.22
C ASP A 46 -10.42 -16.34 18.02
N TYR A 47 -9.76 -15.20 18.16
CA TYR A 47 -8.79 -14.77 17.15
C TYR A 47 -7.76 -15.88 16.93
N PRO A 48 -7.40 -16.17 15.67
CA PRO A 48 -6.40 -17.19 15.38
C PRO A 48 -5.13 -16.90 16.17
N ASN A 49 -4.56 -17.93 16.77
CA ASN A 49 -3.38 -17.79 17.61
C ASN A 49 -2.21 -17.31 16.73
N VAL A 50 -1.42 -16.36 17.23
CA VAL A 50 -0.20 -15.89 16.56
C VAL A 50 0.78 -17.05 16.33
N ALA A 51 0.75 -18.07 17.19
CA ALA A 51 1.53 -19.30 17.02
C ALA A 51 1.11 -20.14 15.81
N ASP A 52 -0.15 -20.02 15.38
CA ASP A 52 -0.70 -20.73 14.20
C ASP A 52 -0.57 -19.89 12.92
N ALA A 53 0.06 -18.71 13.01
CA ALA A 53 0.33 -17.91 11.83
C ALA A 53 1.30 -18.64 10.89
N ALA A 54 1.06 -18.49 9.59
CA ALA A 54 1.95 -19.04 8.59
C ALA A 54 3.39 -18.53 8.80
N GLU A 55 4.36 -19.42 8.67
CA GLU A 55 5.77 -19.03 8.72
C GLU A 55 6.05 -17.96 7.65
N LYS A 56 6.91 -16.99 8.00
CA LYS A 56 7.40 -16.04 7.02
C LYS A 56 8.00 -16.78 5.81
N PRO A 57 7.86 -16.24 4.59
CA PRO A 57 8.51 -16.80 3.43
C PRO A 57 10.01 -16.99 3.69
N LYS A 58 10.53 -18.19 3.40
CA LYS A 58 11.95 -18.52 3.64
C LYS A 58 12.88 -17.86 2.63
N ASN A 59 12.34 -17.45 1.48
CA ASN A 59 13.08 -16.82 0.39
C ASN A 59 12.62 -15.37 0.20
N LEU A 60 12.84 -14.54 1.22
CA LEU A 60 12.69 -13.10 1.06
C LEU A 60 13.91 -12.55 0.33
N ARG A 61 13.66 -11.78 -0.72
CA ARG A 61 14.68 -11.06 -1.46
C ARG A 61 15.34 -10.02 -0.53
N SER A 62 16.66 -9.87 -0.63
CA SER A 62 17.39 -8.85 0.15
C SER A 62 17.02 -7.44 -0.32
N GLY A 63 17.22 -6.44 0.54
CA GLY A 63 16.99 -5.02 0.19
C GLY A 63 17.76 -4.63 -1.08
N ALA A 64 19.07 -4.93 -1.13
CA ALA A 64 19.89 -4.65 -2.31
C ALA A 64 19.38 -5.33 -3.59
N ALA A 65 18.81 -6.53 -3.49
CA ALA A 65 18.23 -7.20 -4.65
C ALA A 65 16.90 -6.54 -5.08
N TRP A 66 16.13 -5.99 -4.14
CA TRP A 66 14.95 -5.17 -4.47
C TRP A 66 15.35 -3.86 -5.16
N ASP A 67 16.37 -3.18 -4.63
CA ASP A 67 16.88 -1.93 -5.21
C ASP A 67 17.35 -2.15 -6.65
N LEU A 68 18.16 -3.20 -6.88
CA LEU A 68 18.60 -3.57 -8.22
C LEU A 68 17.43 -3.83 -9.19
N ALA A 69 16.37 -4.51 -8.71
CA ALA A 69 15.21 -4.77 -9.56
C ALA A 69 14.45 -3.48 -9.88
N ALA A 70 14.36 -2.55 -8.93
CA ALA A 70 13.75 -1.24 -9.15
C ALA A 70 14.55 -0.42 -10.16
N ASP A 71 15.88 -0.38 -10.03
CA ASP A 71 16.78 0.34 -10.94
C ASP A 71 16.62 -0.17 -12.38
N VAL A 72 16.57 -1.49 -12.59
CA VAL A 72 16.35 -2.09 -13.91
C VAL A 72 15.00 -1.69 -14.51
N MET A 73 13.94 -1.62 -13.69
CA MET A 73 12.63 -1.17 -14.18
C MET A 73 12.62 0.31 -14.55
N ILE A 74 13.31 1.15 -13.78
CA ILE A 74 13.48 2.58 -14.06
C ILE A 74 14.26 2.77 -15.36
N GLU A 75 15.37 2.06 -15.54
CA GLU A 75 16.17 2.11 -16.76
C GLU A 75 15.36 1.70 -18.00
N ASN A 76 14.60 0.60 -17.91
CA ASN A 76 13.73 0.17 -19.01
C ASN A 76 12.64 1.18 -19.36
N ARG A 77 12.05 1.84 -18.34
CA ARG A 77 11.07 2.91 -18.54
C ARG A 77 11.71 4.10 -19.22
N ASP A 78 12.87 4.53 -18.75
CA ASP A 78 13.55 5.74 -19.24
C ASP A 78 14.18 5.53 -20.61
N GLY A 79 14.57 4.29 -20.94
CA GLY A 79 15.03 3.88 -22.26
C GLY A 79 13.90 3.57 -23.25
N PHE A 80 12.63 3.61 -22.83
CA PHE A 80 11.52 3.35 -23.73
C PHE A 80 11.37 4.49 -24.74
N MET A 81 11.61 4.19 -26.01
CA MET A 81 11.26 5.06 -27.12
C MET A 81 9.95 4.58 -27.73
N ALA A 82 8.93 5.44 -27.70
CA ALA A 82 7.70 5.17 -28.42
C ALA A 82 8.04 4.99 -29.92
N PRO A 83 7.51 3.95 -30.58
CA PRO A 83 7.70 3.80 -32.02
C PRO A 83 7.11 5.03 -32.72
N GLU A 84 7.76 5.46 -33.80
CA GLU A 84 7.18 6.49 -34.66
C GLU A 84 5.83 6.01 -35.17
N LEU A 85 4.78 6.77 -34.84
CA LEU A 85 3.46 6.56 -35.40
C LEU A 85 3.53 7.00 -36.86
N VAL A 86 3.68 6.04 -37.76
CA VAL A 86 3.57 6.29 -39.19
C VAL A 86 2.10 6.48 -39.51
N ASP A 87 1.77 7.55 -40.22
CA ASP A 87 0.40 7.74 -40.71
C ASP A 87 0.00 6.50 -41.53
N PRO A 88 -1.15 5.89 -41.24
CA PRO A 88 -1.61 4.75 -42.01
C PRO A 88 -1.83 5.20 -43.46
N LYS A 89 -1.26 4.46 -44.41
CA LYS A 89 -1.51 4.67 -45.83
C LYS A 89 -3.02 4.60 -46.09
N SER A 90 -3.52 5.51 -46.91
CA SER A 90 -4.90 5.44 -47.40
C SER A 90 -5.11 4.20 -48.28
N ASP A 91 -6.35 3.71 -48.37
CA ASP A 91 -6.68 2.57 -49.24
C ASP A 91 -6.22 2.79 -50.70
N ALA A 92 -6.27 4.03 -51.18
CA ALA A 92 -5.81 4.40 -52.52
C ALA A 92 -4.28 4.34 -52.69
N GLU A 93 -3.52 4.57 -51.62
CA GLU A 93 -2.06 4.39 -51.61
C GLU A 93 -1.69 2.91 -51.55
N ILE A 94 -2.39 2.13 -50.72
CA ILE A 94 -2.20 0.68 -50.63
C ILE A 94 -2.48 0.01 -51.98
N MET A 95 -3.59 0.37 -52.64
CA MET A 95 -3.92 -0.20 -53.96
C MET A 95 -2.88 0.12 -55.03
N ARG A 96 -2.34 1.35 -55.05
CA ARG A 96 -1.26 1.71 -56.00
C ARG A 96 0.01 0.92 -55.73
N GLU A 97 0.40 0.78 -54.47
CA GLU A 97 1.60 0.04 -54.08
C GLU A 97 1.48 -1.45 -54.39
N MET A 98 0.30 -2.07 -54.16
CA MET A 98 0.06 -3.46 -54.55
C MET A 98 0.20 -3.66 -56.07
N GLN A 99 -0.29 -2.71 -56.87
CA GLN A 99 -0.18 -2.78 -58.32
C GLN A 99 1.29 -2.65 -58.78
N ASP A 100 2.04 -1.71 -58.20
CA ASP A 100 3.47 -1.54 -58.50
C ASP A 100 4.29 -2.77 -58.10
N LEU A 101 4.02 -3.35 -56.92
CA LEU A 101 4.66 -4.58 -56.47
C LEU A 101 4.33 -5.77 -57.38
N GLY A 102 3.07 -5.87 -57.84
CA GLY A 102 2.66 -6.88 -58.82
C GLY A 102 3.44 -6.74 -60.14
N ASN A 103 3.58 -5.51 -60.65
CA ASN A 103 4.35 -5.23 -61.86
C ASN A 103 5.84 -5.59 -61.68
N GLN A 104 6.42 -5.29 -60.52
CA GLN A 104 7.80 -5.67 -60.20
C GLN A 104 7.96 -7.19 -60.15
N ALA A 105 7.06 -7.89 -59.47
CA ALA A 105 7.08 -9.35 -59.39
C ALA A 105 6.97 -10.00 -60.78
N ASP A 106 6.10 -9.47 -61.64
CA ASP A 106 5.94 -9.95 -63.02
C ASP A 106 7.18 -9.66 -63.89
N ALA A 107 7.87 -8.54 -63.66
CA ALA A 107 9.14 -8.24 -64.31
C ALA A 107 10.23 -9.22 -63.87
N TYR A 108 10.38 -9.45 -62.57
CA TYR A 108 11.31 -10.45 -62.03
C TYR A 108 11.04 -11.85 -62.56
N LYS A 109 9.77 -12.26 -62.65
CA LYS A 109 9.38 -13.56 -63.19
C LYS A 109 9.72 -13.73 -64.68
N LYS A 110 9.78 -12.65 -65.45
CA LYS A 110 10.18 -12.69 -66.87
C LYS A 110 11.70 -12.77 -67.04
N ASP A 111 12.45 -12.23 -66.08
CA ASP A 111 13.92 -12.28 -66.06
C ASP A 111 14.48 -13.54 -65.39
N ASP A 112 13.64 -14.37 -64.76
CA ASP A 112 14.02 -15.65 -64.17
C ASP A 112 14.23 -16.71 -65.27
N PRO A 113 15.47 -17.17 -65.53
CA PRO A 113 15.70 -18.24 -66.49
C PRO A 113 15.24 -19.55 -65.87
N GLN A 114 14.20 -20.16 -66.43
CA GLN A 114 13.69 -21.48 -66.01
C GLN A 114 14.80 -22.52 -65.80
#